data_AF-A0A545BCP3-F1
#
_entry.id   AF-A0A545BCP3-F1
#
_cell.length_a   1.000
_cell.length_b   1.000
_cell.length_c   1.000
_cell.angle_alpha   90.00
_cell.angle_beta   90.00
_cell.angle_gamma   90.00
#
_symmetry.space_group_name_H-M   'P 1'
#
loop_
_entity.id
_entity.type
_entity.pdbx_description
1 polymer ?
#
loop_
_entity_poly.entity_id
_entity_poly.type
_entity_poly.pdbx_seq_one_letter_code
_entity_poly.pdbx_strand_id
1 'polypeptide(L)' 'MSKNATSAPIEKENSLVQSIVLFVVMIALFLGAIYSLSFLTLDNPWPMAVCLGLFALAFWIPQTVFGRSDSAGES' A
#
# COMPACT_ATOMS: atom_id res chain seq x y z
N MET A 1 19.14 -41.46 9.09
CA MET A 1 18.51 -41.04 7.82
C MET A 1 18.81 -39.57 7.61
N SER A 2 19.50 -39.23 6.53
CA SER A 2 19.79 -37.85 6.13
C SER A 2 18.52 -37.22 5.57
N LYS A 3 18.03 -36.16 6.22
CA LYS A 3 17.11 -35.21 5.59
C LYS A 3 17.95 -33.99 5.25
N ASN A 4 18.49 -33.97 4.03
CA ASN A 4 18.96 -32.73 3.43
C ASN A 4 17.79 -31.75 3.46
N ALA A 5 17.82 -30.79 4.38
CA ALA A 5 16.99 -29.62 4.33
C ALA A 5 17.52 -28.75 3.18
N THR A 6 17.18 -29.13 1.95
CA THR A 6 17.15 -28.21 0.84
C THR A 6 16.18 -27.12 1.24
N SER A 7 16.71 -25.99 1.73
CA SER A 7 15.98 -24.75 1.84
C SER A 7 15.51 -24.40 0.44
N ALA A 8 14.31 -24.84 0.08
CA ALA A 8 13.64 -24.34 -1.10
C ALA A 8 13.66 -22.80 -0.98
N PRO A 9 14.08 -22.05 -2.01
CA PRO A 9 13.98 -20.61 -1.93
C PRO A 9 12.50 -20.29 -1.69
N ILE A 10 12.22 -19.63 -0.56
CA ILE A 10 10.91 -19.01 -0.34
C ILE A 10 10.87 -17.83 -1.31
N GLU A 11 10.70 -18.12 -2.59
CA GLU A 11 10.46 -17.12 -3.60
C GLU A 11 9.00 -16.70 -3.41
N LYS A 12 8.83 -15.70 -2.55
CA LYS A 12 7.55 -15.01 -2.39
C LYS A 12 7.30 -14.30 -3.71
N GLU A 13 6.66 -15.00 -4.65
CA GLU A 13 6.27 -14.48 -5.96
C GLU A 13 5.38 -13.26 -5.73
N ASN A 14 5.98 -12.08 -5.78
CA ASN A 14 5.22 -10.84 -5.73
C ASN A 14 4.53 -10.73 -7.09
N SER A 15 3.29 -11.20 -7.15
CA SER A 15 2.48 -11.22 -8.36
C SER A 15 2.56 -9.86 -9.09
N LEU A 16 2.85 -9.88 -10.40
CA LEU A 16 2.85 -8.66 -11.23
C LEU A 16 1.53 -7.89 -11.06
N VAL A 17 0.42 -8.61 -10.89
CA VAL A 17 -0.89 -8.03 -10.60
C VAL A 17 -0.88 -7.25 -9.29
N GLN A 18 -0.27 -7.80 -8.24
CA GLN A 18 -0.14 -7.16 -6.94
C GLN A 18 0.65 -5.84 -7.05
N SER A 19 1.74 -5.82 -7.82
CA SER A 19 2.53 -4.61 -8.09
C SER A 19 1.76 -3.57 -8.90
N ILE A 20 1.02 -3.99 -9.93
CA ILE A 20 0.20 -3.08 -10.77
C ILE A 20 -0.93 -2.46 -9.93
N VAL A 21 -1.60 -3.26 -9.09
CA VAL A 21 -2.65 -2.76 -8.20
C VAL A 21 -2.08 -1.74 -7.22
N LEU A 22 -0.93 -2.02 -6.59
CA LEU A 22 -0.23 -1.06 -5.74
C LEU A 22 0.05 0.25 -6.47
N PHE A 23 0.60 0.16 -7.68
CA PHE A 23 0.93 1.33 -8.49
C PHE A 23 -0.30 2.20 -8.77
N VAL A 24 -1.38 1.59 -9.25
CA VAL A 24 -2.63 2.32 -9.57
C VAL A 24 -3.22 2.98 -8.33
N VAL A 25 -3.23 2.28 -7.19
CA VAL A 25 -3.78 2.83 -5.94
C VAL A 25 -2.94 3.99 -5.42
N MET A 26 -1.60 3.88 -5.44
CA MET A 26 -0.73 4.98 -5.02
C MET A 26 -0.84 6.20 -5.95
N ILE A 27 -0.97 5.99 -7.27
CA ILE A 27 -1.21 7.07 -8.23
C ILE A 27 -2.55 7.75 -7.98
N ALA A 28 -3.62 6.99 -7.70
CA ALA A 28 -4.93 7.57 -7.41
C ALA A 28 -4.93 8.42 -6.14
N LEU A 29 -4.28 7.95 -5.07
CA LEU A 29 -4.14 8.72 -3.82
C LEU A 29 -3.30 9.98 -4.00
N PHE A 30 -2.22 9.90 -4.78
CA PHE A 30 -1.38 11.04 -5.11
C PHE A 30 -2.14 12.11 -5.91
N LEU A 31 -2.85 11.70 -6.96
CA LEU A 31 -3.67 12.61 -7.77
C LEU A 31 -4.81 13.21 -6.94
N GLY A 32 -5.43 12.42 -6.06
CA GLY A 32 -6.43 12.91 -5.11
C GLY A 32 -5.87 13.98 -4.17
N ALA A 33 -4.65 13.81 -3.67
CA ALA A 33 -4.00 14.79 -2.81
C ALA A 33 -3.70 16.10 -3.55
N ILE A 34 -3.18 16.03 -4.79
CA ILE A 34 -2.96 17.21 -5.64
C ILE A 34 -4.28 17.94 -5.92
N TYR A 35 -5.33 17.20 -6.26
CA TYR A 35 -6.66 17.76 -6.47
C TYR A 35 -7.17 18.46 -5.20
N SER A 36 -7.03 17.82 -4.03
CA SER A 36 -7.43 18.40 -2.75
C SER A 36 -6.69 19.71 -2.44
N LEU A 37 -5.38 19.75 -2.71
CA LEU A 37 -4.56 20.96 -2.53
C LEU A 37 -4.98 22.11 -3.45
N SER A 38 -5.61 21.83 -4.59
CA SER A 38 -6.13 22.85 -5.51
C SER A 38 -7.29 23.66 -4.92
N PHE A 39 -7.98 23.10 -3.91
CA PHE A 39 -9.09 23.78 -3.19
C PHE A 39 -8.68 24.32 -1.81
N LEU A 40 -7.40 24.17 -1.44
CA LEU A 40 -6.92 24.57 -0.12
C LEU A 40 -6.98 26.09 0.05
N THR A 41 -7.84 26.53 0.96
CA THR A 41 -8.03 27.95 1.30
C THR A 41 -8.06 28.08 2.82
N LEU A 42 -7.61 29.22 3.38
CA LEU A 42 -7.60 29.43 4.83
C LEU A 42 -9.01 29.49 5.44
N ASP A 43 -10.01 29.86 4.63
CA ASP A 43 -11.41 29.94 5.05
C ASP A 43 -12.08 28.55 5.17
N ASN A 44 -11.55 27.53 4.50
CA ASN A 44 -12.24 26.27 4.35
C ASN A 44 -11.30 25.07 4.60
N PRO A 45 -11.37 24.42 5.79
CA PRO A 45 -10.39 23.41 6.19
C PRO A 45 -10.64 22.01 5.63
N TRP A 46 -11.80 21.73 5.01
CA TRP A 46 -12.10 20.40 4.46
C TRP A 46 -11.09 19.87 3.41
N PRO A 47 -10.45 20.69 2.54
CA PRO A 47 -9.45 20.20 1.59
C PRO A 47 -8.18 19.75 2.31
N MET A 48 -7.88 20.34 3.47
CA MET A 48 -6.81 19.87 4.35
C MET A 48 -7.16 18.53 4.99
N ALA A 49 -8.39 18.38 5.49
CA ALA A 49 -8.86 17.12 6.08
C ALA A 49 -8.86 15.97 5.07
N VAL A 50 -9.30 16.21 3.83
CA VAL A 50 -9.26 15.23 2.74
C VAL A 50 -7.82 14.87 2.38
N CYS A 51 -6.92 15.85 2.27
CA CYS A 51 -5.50 15.61 2.00
C CYS A 51 -4.85 14.73 3.09
N LEU A 52 -5.13 15.00 4.37
CA LEU A 52 -4.63 14.19 5.48
C LEU A 52 -5.20 12.76 5.48
N GLY A 53 -6.49 12.60 5.16
CA GLY A 53 -7.12 11.29 5.01
C GLY A 53 -6.51 10.47 3.87
N LEU A 54 -6.25 11.10 2.72
CA LEU A 54 -5.58 10.47 1.58
C LEU A 54 -4.14 10.05 1.93
N PHE A 55 -3.42 10.87 2.70
CA PHE A 55 -2.10 10.53 3.22
C PHE A 55 -2.15 9.33 4.17
N ALA A 56 -3.11 9.31 5.12
CA ALA A 56 -3.28 8.20 6.03
C ALA A 56 -3.61 6.89 5.27
N LEU A 57 -4.48 6.97 4.26
CA LEU A 57 -4.80 5.83 3.39
C LEU A 57 -3.60 5.36 2.57
N ALA A 58 -2.73 6.28 2.12
CA ALA A 58 -1.52 5.94 1.38
C ALA A 58 -0.54 5.12 2.22
N PHE A 59 -0.50 5.30 3.54
CA PHE A 59 0.27 4.44 4.43
C PHE A 59 -0.49 3.17 4.86
N TRP A 60 -1.80 3.29 5.08
CA TRP A 60 -2.63 2.19 5.55
C TRP A 60 -2.81 1.08 4.51
N ILE A 61 -3.00 1.43 3.23
CA ILE A 61 -3.27 0.44 2.17
C ILE A 61 -2.07 -0.50 1.95
N PRO A 62 -0.83 -0.02 1.78
CA PRO A 62 0.36 -0.87 1.75
C PRO A 62 0.47 -1.75 3.00
N GLN A 63 0.26 -1.18 4.18
CA GLN A 63 0.40 -1.89 5.46
C GLN A 63 -0.64 -2.99 5.65
N THR A 64 -1.91 -2.75 5.30
CA THR A 64 -3.00 -3.70 5.58
C THR A 64 -3.25 -4.71 4.48
N VAL A 65 -3.06 -4.32 3.23
CA VAL A 65 -3.33 -5.18 2.07
C VAL A 65 -2.08 -5.96 1.64
N PHE A 66 -0.89 -5.36 1.76
CA PHE A 66 0.35 -5.96 1.25
C PHE A 66 1.33 -6.38 2.37
N GLY A 67 1.18 -5.84 3.59
CA GLY A 67 1.99 -6.21 4.76
C GLY A 67 1.66 -7.57 5.40
N ARG A 68 0.61 -8.26 4.95
CA ARG A 68 0.22 -9.59 5.47
C ARG A 68 0.91 -10.77 4.79
N SER A 69 1.75 -10.52 3.78
CA SER A 69 2.42 -11.60 3.05
C SER A 69 3.51 -12.33 3.85
N ASP A 70 3.75 -12.00 5.12
CA ASP A 70 4.79 -12.63 5.96
C ASP A 70 4.28 -13.52 7.11
N SER A 71 2.97 -13.71 7.30
CA SER A 71 2.43 -14.56 8.40
C SER A 71 1.29 -15.51 7.95
N ALA A 72 1.23 -15.83 6.66
CA ALA A 72 0.30 -16.81 6.10
C ALA A 72 0.95 -18.16 5.74
N GLY A 73 2.16 -18.45 6.26
CA GLY A 73 2.93 -19.65 5.92
C GLY A 73 3.64 -20.32 7.10
N GLU A 74 3.21 -20.05 8.33
CA GLU A 74 3.74 -20.67 9.56
C GLU A 74 2.72 -21.68 10.14
N SER A 75 2.41 -22.75 9.42
CA SER A 75 1.74 -23.94 9.99
C SER A 75 1.97 -25.18 9.14
#